data_AF-A0AAN7VVV0-F1
#
_entry.id   AF-A0AAN7VVV0-F1
#
_cell.length_a   1.000
_cell.length_b   1.000
_cell.length_c   1.000
_cell.angle_alpha   90.00
_cell.angle_beta   90.00
_cell.angle_gamma   90.00
#
_symmetry.space_group_name_H-M   'P 1'
#
loop_
_entity.id
_entity.type
_entity.pdbx_description
1 polymer ?
#
loop_
_entity_poly.entity_id
_entity_poly.type
_entity_poly.pdbx_seq_one_letter_code
_entity_poly.pdbx_strand_id
1 'polypeptide(L)'
;MQATLIASLLVSTAFGAVIEDRSFLPQCIQYDDNYDDLTASLVPLTSPVGTYHGLNYGGFVVAAPAPLTGGVEAHSAPNVAAATLQTDEIQLGSLSLQPFGTISAAPGTKAFDLSSFYFGCFLNDHTAAAVVSQGCTVAMTGFYLNGAQAPEVTFAFAPTSPTAANQVLATLPITYSGLKNVTFGVAGASVLAAGAGINVDNLRHCNYV
;
A
#
# COMPACT_ATOMS: atom_id res chain seq x y z
N MET A 1 50.80 27.88 15.46
CA MET A 1 49.41 27.38 15.47
C MET A 1 48.62 28.24 14.50
N GLN A 2 48.32 27.72 13.30
CA GLN A 2 47.51 28.41 12.29
C GLN A 2 46.11 27.81 12.32
N ALA A 3 45.10 28.65 12.50
CA ALA A 3 43.69 28.27 12.49
C ALA A 3 43.13 28.47 11.08
N THR A 4 42.68 27.38 10.46
CA THR A 4 42.06 27.38 9.13
C THR A 4 40.55 27.54 9.29
N LEU A 5 40.01 28.64 8.75
CA LEU A 5 38.57 28.91 8.67
C LEU A 5 37.99 28.17 7.45
N ILE A 6 37.06 27.24 7.67
CA ILE A 6 36.30 26.57 6.60
C ILE A 6 34.96 27.31 6.45
N ALA A 7 34.77 27.98 5.32
CA ALA A 7 33.51 28.61 4.95
C ALA A 7 32.61 27.61 4.23
N SER A 8 31.49 27.23 4.85
CA SER A 8 30.45 26.40 4.24
C SER A 8 29.54 27.26 3.36
N LEU A 9 29.52 26.99 2.05
CA LEU A 9 28.50 27.52 1.14
C LEU A 9 27.19 26.73 1.34
N LEU A 10 26.14 27.44 1.76
CA LEU A 10 24.76 26.95 1.70
C LEU A 10 24.23 27.11 0.28
N VAL A 11 24.07 26.01 -0.44
CA VAL A 11 23.35 25.98 -1.72
C VAL A 11 21.86 25.84 -1.40
N SER A 12 21.12 26.93 -1.51
CA SER A 12 19.66 26.94 -1.43
C SER A 12 19.06 26.49 -2.77
N THR A 13 18.79 25.19 -2.93
CA THR A 13 17.96 24.72 -4.05
C THR A 13 16.50 25.02 -3.73
N ALA A 14 15.96 26.06 -4.37
CA ALA A 14 14.54 26.30 -4.39
C ALA A 14 13.86 25.20 -5.21
N PHE A 15 13.25 24.22 -4.54
CA PHE A 15 12.31 23.33 -5.18
C PHE A 15 11.03 24.14 -5.45
N GLY A 16 10.89 24.64 -6.67
CA GLY A 16 9.62 25.13 -7.16
C GLY A 16 8.67 23.94 -7.19
N ALA A 17 7.80 23.83 -6.18
CA ALA A 17 6.64 22.95 -6.26
C ALA A 17 5.82 23.45 -7.45
N VAL A 18 5.92 22.74 -8.57
CA VAL A 18 5.00 22.89 -9.68
C VAL A 18 3.65 22.43 -9.14
N ILE A 19 2.87 23.39 -8.62
CA ILE A 19 1.43 23.24 -8.48
C ILE A 19 0.92 23.33 -9.92
N GLU A 20 1.11 22.24 -10.67
CA GLU A 20 0.50 22.06 -11.96
C GLU A 20 -1.00 22.23 -11.76
N ASP A 21 -1.62 22.94 -12.69
CA ASP A 21 -2.98 23.46 -12.63
C ASP A 21 -3.98 22.34 -12.30
N ARG A 22 -4.23 22.09 -11.00
CA ARG A 22 -5.23 21.14 -10.50
C ARG A 22 -6.66 21.64 -10.75
N SER A 23 -6.81 22.77 -11.43
CA SER A 23 -8.10 23.31 -11.78
C SER A 23 -8.74 22.43 -12.86
N PHE A 24 -9.96 21.97 -12.58
CA PHE A 24 -10.88 21.31 -13.52
C PHE A 24 -10.78 19.79 -13.74
N LEU A 25 -10.42 18.99 -12.73
CA LEU A 25 -10.94 17.61 -12.74
C LEU A 25 -12.41 17.64 -12.29
N PRO A 26 -13.36 17.24 -13.18
CA PRO A 26 -14.78 17.34 -12.91
C PRO A 26 -15.15 16.30 -11.85
N GLN A 27 -15.83 16.75 -10.78
CA GLN A 27 -16.48 15.95 -9.74
C GLN A 27 -15.68 14.73 -9.24
N CYS A 28 -15.10 14.86 -8.05
CA CYS A 28 -14.50 13.71 -7.37
C CYS A 28 -15.60 12.86 -6.69
N ILE A 29 -15.64 11.56 -6.99
CA ILE A 29 -16.55 10.57 -6.40
C ILE A 29 -15.80 9.80 -5.31
N GLN A 30 -16.28 9.90 -4.07
CA GLN A 30 -15.64 9.29 -2.91
C GLN A 30 -16.06 7.83 -2.73
N TYR A 31 -15.10 7.00 -2.31
CA TYR A 31 -15.28 5.59 -2.00
C TYR A 31 -14.51 5.21 -0.73
N ASP A 32 -15.06 4.24 -0.02
CA ASP A 32 -14.41 3.52 1.09
C ASP A 32 -14.32 2.05 0.69
N ASP A 33 -13.11 1.57 0.40
CA ASP A 33 -12.91 0.21 -0.07
C ASP A 33 -12.65 -0.73 1.11
N ASN A 34 -13.70 -1.45 1.51
CA ASN A 34 -13.71 -2.43 2.61
C ASN A 34 -13.63 -3.90 2.14
N TYR A 35 -13.80 -4.13 0.83
CA TYR A 35 -13.71 -5.45 0.18
C TYR A 35 -14.73 -6.49 0.68
N ASP A 36 -15.67 -6.13 1.56
CA ASP A 36 -16.54 -7.07 2.27
C ASP A 36 -17.65 -7.65 1.38
N ASP A 37 -17.94 -7.01 0.26
CA ASP A 37 -18.83 -7.50 -0.80
C ASP A 37 -18.12 -8.46 -1.78
N LEU A 38 -16.80 -8.61 -1.67
CA LEU A 38 -16.01 -9.55 -2.47
C LEU A 38 -15.98 -10.94 -1.81
N THR A 39 -15.76 -11.99 -2.61
CA THR A 39 -15.66 -13.36 -2.10
C THR A 39 -14.20 -13.75 -1.87
N ALA A 40 -13.82 -13.96 -0.62
CA ALA A 40 -12.53 -14.54 -0.27
C ALA A 40 -12.47 -16.04 -0.64
N SER A 41 -11.29 -16.49 -1.09
CA SER A 41 -11.00 -17.91 -1.34
C SER A 41 -9.91 -18.37 -0.38
N LEU A 42 -10.01 -19.63 0.07
CA LEU A 42 -8.95 -20.28 0.83
C LEU A 42 -7.69 -20.56 -0.01
N VAL A 43 -7.79 -20.43 -1.33
CA VAL A 43 -6.66 -20.47 -2.26
C VAL A 43 -6.40 -19.02 -2.70
N PRO A 44 -5.43 -18.31 -2.10
CA PRO A 44 -5.28 -16.86 -2.26
C PRO A 44 -5.22 -16.41 -3.72
N LEU A 45 -4.55 -17.20 -4.57
CA LEU A 45 -4.37 -16.92 -6.00
C LEU A 45 -5.66 -16.95 -6.84
N THR A 46 -6.79 -17.45 -6.33
CA THR A 46 -8.03 -17.58 -7.12
C THR A 46 -9.04 -16.45 -6.88
N SER A 47 -8.75 -15.54 -5.95
CA SER A 47 -9.63 -14.40 -5.63
C SER A 47 -8.88 -13.07 -5.74
N PRO A 48 -8.40 -12.69 -6.94
CA PRO A 48 -7.84 -11.34 -7.12
C PRO A 48 -8.91 -10.29 -6.80
N VAL A 49 -8.50 -9.17 -6.20
CA VAL A 49 -9.42 -8.02 -5.98
C VAL A 49 -9.91 -7.49 -7.33
N GLY A 50 -9.00 -7.40 -8.33
CA GLY A 50 -9.34 -6.97 -9.67
C GLY A 50 -9.70 -5.48 -9.74
N THR A 51 -10.75 -5.13 -10.50
CA THR A 51 -11.27 -3.76 -10.52
C THR A 51 -12.36 -3.60 -9.48
N TYR A 52 -12.17 -2.66 -8.57
CA TYR A 52 -13.08 -2.37 -7.46
C TYR A 52 -13.22 -0.86 -7.32
N HIS A 53 -14.46 -0.37 -7.26
CA HIS A 53 -14.81 1.06 -7.20
C HIS A 53 -13.99 1.98 -8.15
N GLY A 54 -13.74 1.52 -9.38
CA GLY A 54 -13.04 2.31 -10.40
C GLY A 54 -11.51 2.34 -10.28
N LEU A 55 -10.93 1.55 -9.38
CA LEU A 55 -9.49 1.32 -9.26
C LEU A 55 -9.16 -0.15 -9.56
N ASN A 56 -7.99 -0.41 -10.14
CA ASN A 56 -7.47 -1.74 -10.41
C ASN A 56 -6.39 -2.10 -9.39
N TYR A 57 -6.61 -3.19 -8.67
CA TYR A 57 -5.82 -3.70 -7.55
C TYR A 57 -4.90 -4.86 -8.00
N GLY A 58 -3.79 -4.52 -8.66
CA GLY A 58 -2.80 -5.50 -9.13
C GLY A 58 -1.94 -6.05 -8.00
N GLY A 59 -1.77 -7.37 -7.93
CA GLY A 59 -1.00 -8.04 -6.86
C GLY A 59 -1.77 -8.21 -5.55
N PHE A 60 -3.01 -7.69 -5.46
CA PHE A 60 -3.88 -7.89 -4.30
C PHE A 60 -4.88 -9.02 -4.53
N VAL A 61 -5.11 -9.79 -3.47
CA VAL A 61 -6.14 -10.83 -3.39
C VAL A 61 -7.08 -10.53 -2.22
N VAL A 62 -8.33 -10.97 -2.32
CA VAL A 62 -9.30 -10.86 -1.23
C VAL A 62 -9.00 -11.94 -0.19
N ALA A 63 -8.66 -11.52 1.03
CA ALA A 63 -8.32 -12.43 2.12
C ALA A 63 -9.32 -12.29 3.27
N ALA A 64 -9.90 -13.43 3.70
CA ALA A 64 -10.78 -13.49 4.86
C ALA A 64 -11.06 -14.91 5.33
N PRO A 65 -11.43 -15.06 6.62
CA PRO A 65 -10.74 -14.50 7.79
C PRO A 65 -9.47 -15.34 8.05
N ALA A 66 -9.01 -15.48 9.30
CA ALA A 66 -7.89 -16.39 9.63
C ALA A 66 -8.07 -17.79 8.98
N PRO A 67 -7.00 -18.41 8.45
CA PRO A 67 -5.59 -18.08 8.66
C PRO A 67 -4.99 -17.08 7.66
N LEU A 68 -5.73 -16.64 6.63
CA LEU A 68 -5.14 -15.90 5.50
C LEU A 68 -4.72 -14.47 5.84
N THR A 69 -5.32 -13.85 6.86
CA THR A 69 -4.93 -12.51 7.34
C THR A 69 -3.78 -12.54 8.35
N GLY A 70 -3.35 -13.73 8.76
CA GLY A 70 -2.16 -13.89 9.59
C GLY A 70 -2.21 -13.21 10.94
N GLY A 71 -3.30 -13.38 11.68
CA GLY A 71 -3.45 -12.78 13.00
C GLY A 71 -3.57 -11.26 12.98
N VAL A 72 -3.70 -10.64 11.80
CA VAL A 72 -4.11 -9.25 11.63
C VAL A 72 -5.63 -9.21 11.49
N GLU A 73 -6.27 -8.45 12.37
CA GLU A 73 -7.72 -8.24 12.37
C GLU A 73 -8.09 -7.12 11.39
N ALA A 74 -9.00 -7.43 10.46
CA ALA A 74 -9.56 -6.46 9.53
C ALA A 74 -10.26 -5.33 10.29
N HIS A 75 -10.19 -4.12 9.75
CA HIS A 75 -10.82 -2.95 10.36
C HIS A 75 -12.33 -2.88 10.08
N SER A 76 -12.79 -3.18 8.86
CA SER A 76 -14.23 -3.25 8.53
C SER A 76 -14.83 -4.62 8.80
N ALA A 77 -14.05 -5.68 8.57
CA ALA A 77 -14.42 -7.09 8.65
C ALA A 77 -15.63 -7.50 7.78
N PRO A 78 -15.57 -8.70 7.14
CA PRO A 78 -14.58 -9.75 7.33
C PRO A 78 -13.34 -9.71 6.44
N ASN A 79 -13.32 -8.93 5.36
CA ASN A 79 -12.33 -9.07 4.30
C ASN A 79 -11.25 -7.98 4.35
N VAL A 80 -10.10 -8.27 3.73
CA VAL A 80 -9.04 -7.31 3.44
C VAL A 80 -8.50 -7.56 2.02
N ALA A 81 -7.84 -6.55 1.44
CA ALA A 81 -6.98 -6.74 0.29
C ALA A 81 -5.56 -7.11 0.77
N ALA A 82 -5.10 -8.32 0.46
CA ALA A 82 -3.79 -8.82 0.85
C ALA A 82 -2.82 -8.88 -0.33
N ALA A 83 -1.59 -8.42 -0.13
CA ALA A 83 -0.47 -8.58 -1.07
C ALA A 83 0.61 -9.47 -0.44
N THR A 84 1.10 -10.48 -1.18
CA THR A 84 2.09 -11.47 -0.70
C THR A 84 3.12 -11.76 -1.78
N LEU A 85 4.29 -12.30 -1.43
CA LEU A 85 5.32 -12.64 -2.42
C LEU A 85 4.92 -13.75 -3.41
N GLN A 86 3.99 -14.63 -3.03
CA GLN A 86 3.56 -15.75 -3.89
C GLN A 86 2.89 -15.28 -5.19
N THR A 87 2.29 -14.08 -5.21
CA THR A 87 1.73 -13.52 -6.45
C THR A 87 2.82 -12.98 -7.39
N ASP A 88 4.01 -12.67 -6.86
CA ASP A 88 5.04 -11.92 -7.56
C ASP A 88 6.17 -12.81 -8.13
N GLU A 89 6.47 -13.94 -7.48
CA GLU A 89 7.51 -14.89 -7.93
C GLU A 89 7.27 -15.43 -9.35
N ILE A 90 6.01 -15.46 -9.80
CA ILE A 90 5.64 -15.98 -11.13
C ILE A 90 5.83 -14.93 -12.24
N GLN A 91 5.86 -13.63 -11.92
CA GLN A 91 5.76 -12.59 -12.95
C GLN A 91 7.09 -11.99 -13.44
N LEU A 92 8.16 -11.95 -12.65
CA LEU A 92 9.21 -10.92 -12.89
C LEU A 92 10.65 -11.36 -13.15
N GLY A 93 11.03 -12.63 -13.09
CA GLY A 93 12.41 -13.05 -13.41
C GLY A 93 13.52 -12.37 -12.57
N SER A 94 13.15 -11.54 -11.59
CA SER A 94 13.95 -10.89 -10.57
C SER A 94 13.19 -11.07 -9.27
N LEU A 95 13.77 -11.83 -8.34
CA LEU A 95 13.19 -12.05 -7.02
C LEU A 95 13.33 -10.75 -6.21
N SER A 96 12.28 -9.94 -6.16
CA SER A 96 12.11 -9.03 -5.03
C SER A 96 11.58 -9.85 -3.86
N LEU A 97 12.30 -9.89 -2.74
CA LEU A 97 11.85 -10.54 -1.50
C LEU A 97 10.93 -9.64 -0.66
N GLN A 98 10.41 -8.57 -1.25
CA GLN A 98 9.49 -7.65 -0.60
C GLN A 98 8.10 -7.75 -1.23
N PRO A 99 7.06 -8.16 -0.46
CA PRO A 99 5.69 -8.17 -0.95
C PRO A 99 5.29 -6.77 -1.42
N PHE A 100 4.63 -6.68 -2.57
CA PHE A 100 4.08 -5.43 -3.06
C PHE A 100 2.71 -5.60 -3.70
N GLY A 101 1.95 -4.51 -3.73
CA GLY A 101 0.68 -4.42 -4.42
C GLY A 101 0.54 -3.06 -5.09
N THR A 102 -0.16 -3.01 -6.22
CA THR A 102 -0.37 -1.78 -7.00
C THR A 102 -1.84 -1.45 -7.08
N ILE A 103 -2.17 -0.17 -6.95
CA ILE A 103 -3.50 0.37 -7.20
C ILE A 103 -3.38 1.39 -8.31
N SER A 104 -4.17 1.25 -9.37
CA SER A 104 -4.13 2.12 -10.53
C SER A 104 -5.53 2.56 -10.96
N ALA A 105 -5.63 3.71 -11.61
CA ALA A 105 -6.90 4.14 -12.19
C ALA A 105 -7.37 3.12 -13.24
N ALA A 106 -8.58 2.57 -13.07
CA ALA A 106 -9.18 1.64 -14.02
C ALA A 106 -9.82 2.39 -15.20
N PRO A 107 -10.21 1.70 -16.29
CA PRO A 107 -10.96 2.35 -17.38
C PRO A 107 -12.20 3.07 -16.85
N GLY A 108 -12.34 4.36 -17.19
CA GLY A 108 -13.40 5.24 -16.67
C GLY A 108 -12.98 6.14 -15.52
N THR A 109 -11.84 5.87 -14.88
CA THR A 109 -11.20 6.76 -13.89
C THR A 109 -9.96 7.38 -14.53
N LYS A 110 -9.86 8.72 -14.54
CA LYS A 110 -8.69 9.44 -15.05
C LYS A 110 -7.58 9.44 -14.01
N ALA A 111 -7.91 9.85 -12.79
CA ALA A 111 -6.99 9.95 -11.67
C ALA A 111 -7.75 9.73 -10.36
N PHE A 112 -7.01 9.56 -9.26
CA PHE A 112 -7.61 9.46 -7.95
C PHE A 112 -6.78 10.17 -6.87
N ASP A 113 -7.45 10.62 -5.83
CA ASP A 113 -6.83 11.02 -4.57
C ASP A 113 -6.87 9.86 -3.61
N LEU A 114 -5.80 9.66 -2.84
CA LEU A 114 -5.73 8.67 -1.79
C LEU A 114 -5.50 9.37 -0.46
N SER A 115 -6.42 9.18 0.49
CA SER A 115 -6.43 9.94 1.74
C SER A 115 -5.98 9.13 2.96
N SER A 116 -6.47 7.90 3.10
CA SER A 116 -6.11 7.02 4.20
C SER A 116 -6.40 5.56 3.89
N PHE A 117 -5.82 4.66 4.65
CA PHE A 117 -6.13 3.23 4.65
C PHE A 117 -5.71 2.63 5.99
N TYR A 118 -6.31 1.50 6.35
CA TYR A 118 -5.84 0.66 7.45
C TYR A 118 -4.90 -0.40 6.91
N PHE A 119 -3.84 -0.71 7.66
CA PHE A 119 -2.93 -1.77 7.26
C PHE A 119 -2.34 -2.54 8.43
N GLY A 120 -1.84 -3.73 8.11
CA GLY A 120 -1.01 -4.55 8.98
C GLY A 120 -0.17 -5.50 8.15
N CYS A 121 0.90 -6.02 8.74
CA CYS A 121 1.74 -7.03 8.10
C CYS A 121 1.65 -8.35 8.84
N PHE A 122 1.84 -9.42 8.09
CA PHE A 122 1.83 -10.78 8.61
C PHE A 122 2.94 -11.61 7.99
N LEU A 123 3.21 -12.74 8.63
CA LEU A 123 4.19 -13.73 8.23
C LEU A 123 3.53 -15.11 8.22
N ASN A 124 3.54 -15.75 7.05
CA ASN A 124 3.20 -17.15 6.86
C ASN A 124 4.49 -17.97 6.79
N ASP A 125 5.01 -18.45 7.92
CA ASP A 125 6.10 -19.42 7.84
C ASP A 125 5.48 -20.76 7.44
N HIS A 126 5.62 -21.18 6.19
CA HIS A 126 5.10 -22.45 5.67
C HIS A 126 5.53 -23.70 6.48
N THR A 127 6.39 -23.53 7.48
CA THR A 127 6.88 -24.51 8.45
C THR A 127 6.06 -24.59 9.74
N ALA A 128 5.38 -23.52 10.19
CA ALA A 128 4.48 -23.59 11.33
C ALA A 128 3.03 -23.55 10.89
N ALA A 129 2.16 -24.13 11.70
CA ALA A 129 0.73 -24.18 11.44
C ALA A 129 0.01 -22.83 11.65
N ALA A 130 0.75 -21.75 11.94
CA ALA A 130 0.20 -20.47 12.36
C ALA A 130 0.77 -19.31 11.55
N VAL A 131 -0.10 -18.58 10.86
CA VAL A 131 0.23 -17.30 10.24
C VAL A 131 0.08 -16.22 11.31
N VAL A 132 1.11 -15.42 11.55
CA VAL A 132 1.18 -14.46 12.68
C VAL A 132 1.41 -13.04 12.21
N SER A 133 0.95 -12.07 12.99
CA SER A 133 1.18 -10.66 12.72
C SER A 133 2.65 -10.35 12.97
N GLN A 134 3.21 -9.46 12.14
CA GLN A 134 4.63 -9.14 12.18
C GLN A 134 4.86 -7.65 12.02
N GLY A 135 5.78 -7.10 12.82
CA GLY A 135 6.20 -5.71 12.67
C GLY A 135 6.91 -5.45 11.34
N CYS A 136 6.50 -4.38 10.66
CA CYS A 136 6.99 -3.98 9.33
C CYS A 136 6.94 -2.45 9.14
N THR A 137 7.59 -2.00 8.07
CA THR A 137 7.45 -0.66 7.49
C THR A 137 6.98 -0.80 6.06
N VAL A 138 5.82 -0.23 5.75
CA VAL A 138 5.28 -0.15 4.39
C VAL A 138 5.69 1.18 3.78
N ALA A 139 6.33 1.14 2.62
CA ALA A 139 6.57 2.31 1.79
C ALA A 139 5.51 2.39 0.68
N MET A 140 5.19 3.62 0.30
CA MET A 140 4.25 3.90 -0.78
C MET A 140 4.86 4.84 -1.79
N THR A 141 4.79 4.44 -3.05
CA THR A 141 5.27 5.24 -4.19
C THR A 141 4.14 5.49 -5.17
N GLY A 142 3.76 6.76 -5.31
CA GLY A 142 2.71 7.19 -6.24
C GLY A 142 3.29 7.82 -7.51
N PHE A 143 2.54 7.77 -8.61
CA PHE A 143 2.83 8.50 -9.84
C PHE A 143 1.61 9.28 -10.30
N TYR A 144 1.80 10.55 -10.68
CA TYR A 144 0.75 11.41 -11.21
C TYR A 144 0.50 11.15 -12.70
N LEU A 145 -0.54 11.78 -13.26
CA LEU A 145 -0.90 11.70 -14.68
C LEU A 145 0.24 12.06 -15.64
N ASN A 146 1.06 13.04 -15.26
CA ASN A 146 2.22 13.50 -16.04
C ASN A 146 3.44 12.56 -15.92
N GLY A 147 3.34 11.48 -15.14
CA GLY A 147 4.42 10.53 -14.89
C GLY A 147 5.43 10.95 -13.81
N ALA A 148 5.29 12.12 -13.21
CA ALA A 148 6.11 12.51 -12.07
C ALA A 148 5.75 11.67 -10.83
N GLN A 149 6.78 11.34 -10.04
CA GLN A 149 6.61 10.58 -8.81
C GLN A 149 6.10 11.51 -7.69
N ALA A 150 5.13 11.04 -6.91
CA ALA A 150 4.75 11.66 -5.65
C ALA A 150 5.87 11.46 -4.60
N PRO A 151 6.03 12.36 -3.61
CA PRO A 151 6.97 12.14 -2.52
C PRO A 151 6.67 10.80 -1.84
N GLU A 152 7.68 9.94 -1.68
CA GLU A 152 7.52 8.65 -1.00
C GLU A 152 7.14 8.87 0.46
N VAL A 153 6.24 8.03 0.97
CA VAL A 153 5.85 8.00 2.39
C VAL A 153 5.97 6.60 2.95
N THR A 154 6.25 6.52 4.26
CA THR A 154 6.39 5.25 4.98
C THR A 154 5.52 5.21 6.22
N PHE A 155 4.95 4.05 6.52
CA PHE A 155 4.14 3.79 7.70
C PHE A 155 4.65 2.55 8.44
N ALA A 156 4.72 2.63 9.77
CA ALA A 156 5.18 1.54 10.61
C ALA A 156 4.00 0.79 11.24
N PHE A 157 4.06 -0.53 11.22
CA PHE A 157 3.16 -1.41 11.94
C PHE A 157 3.97 -2.18 13.00
N ALA A 158 3.56 -2.08 14.26
CA ALA A 158 4.23 -2.69 15.40
C ALA A 158 3.19 -3.44 16.26
N PRO A 159 2.83 -4.68 15.88
CA PRO A 159 1.78 -5.42 16.56
C PRO A 159 2.21 -5.79 17.99
N THR A 160 1.28 -5.69 18.94
CA THR A 160 1.47 -6.15 20.32
C THR A 160 0.97 -7.57 20.54
N SER A 161 0.25 -8.14 19.58
CA SER A 161 -0.34 -9.49 19.63
C SER A 161 -0.07 -10.23 18.32
N PRO A 162 0.55 -11.42 18.34
CA PRO A 162 0.85 -12.18 17.12
C PRO A 162 -0.40 -12.77 16.44
N THR A 163 -1.53 -12.89 17.14
CA THR A 163 -2.72 -13.60 16.62
C THR A 163 -3.98 -12.74 16.56
N ALA A 164 -3.93 -11.52 17.09
CA ALA A 164 -5.06 -10.60 17.15
C ALA A 164 -4.54 -9.15 17.15
N ALA A 165 -3.76 -8.80 16.14
CA ALA A 165 -3.28 -7.44 15.94
C ALA A 165 -4.28 -6.66 15.11
N ASN A 166 -4.85 -5.61 15.68
CA ASN A 166 -5.62 -4.63 14.92
C ASN A 166 -4.74 -3.95 13.87
N GLN A 167 -5.28 -3.74 12.68
CA GLN A 167 -4.65 -2.84 11.70
C GLN A 167 -4.49 -1.43 12.27
N VAL A 168 -3.52 -0.69 11.72
CA VAL A 168 -3.25 0.70 12.08
C VAL A 168 -3.61 1.63 10.92
N LEU A 169 -4.09 2.81 11.24
CA LEU A 169 -4.45 3.84 10.26
C LEU A 169 -3.20 4.51 9.70
N ALA A 170 -3.05 4.49 8.38
CA ALA A 170 -2.13 5.32 7.63
C ALA A 170 -2.90 6.51 7.02
N THR A 171 -2.47 7.73 7.31
CA THR A 171 -3.02 8.96 6.69
C THR A 171 -1.99 9.52 5.73
N LEU A 172 -2.39 9.72 4.47
CA LEU A 172 -1.50 10.23 3.44
C LEU A 172 -1.48 11.76 3.41
N PRO A 173 -0.37 12.38 3.01
CA PRO A 173 -0.31 13.81 2.79
C PRO A 173 -1.16 14.20 1.57
N ILE A 174 -1.62 15.46 1.54
CA ILE A 174 -2.40 16.04 0.44
C ILE A 174 -1.69 15.99 -0.94
N THR A 175 -0.40 15.66 -0.96
CA THR A 175 0.34 15.40 -2.20
C THR A 175 -0.10 14.12 -2.89
N TYR A 176 -0.73 13.15 -2.21
CA TYR A 176 -1.29 11.93 -2.80
C TYR A 176 -2.66 12.21 -3.47
N SER A 177 -2.65 13.18 -4.37
CA SER A 177 -3.82 13.65 -5.09
C SER A 177 -3.55 13.71 -6.60
N GLY A 178 -4.53 13.36 -7.43
CA GLY A 178 -4.36 13.31 -8.89
C GLY A 178 -3.42 12.19 -9.33
N LEU A 179 -3.40 11.08 -8.57
CA LEU A 179 -2.57 9.91 -8.84
C LEU A 179 -3.13 9.13 -10.03
N LYS A 180 -2.22 8.60 -10.85
CA LYS A 180 -2.51 7.59 -11.87
C LYS A 180 -2.37 6.19 -11.29
N ASN A 181 -1.37 5.98 -10.45
CA ASN A 181 -1.13 4.72 -9.75
C ASN A 181 -0.35 4.95 -8.46
N VAL A 182 -0.41 3.97 -7.57
CA VAL A 182 0.36 3.88 -6.34
C VAL A 182 0.78 2.44 -6.10
N THR A 183 2.00 2.25 -5.60
CA THR A 183 2.53 0.95 -5.20
C THR A 183 2.74 0.95 -3.69
N PHE A 184 2.29 -0.09 -3.03
CA PHE A 184 2.55 -0.42 -1.64
C PHE A 184 3.62 -1.49 -1.61
N GLY A 185 4.66 -1.33 -0.80
CA GLY A 185 5.70 -2.34 -0.65
C GLY A 185 6.24 -2.40 0.76
N VAL A 186 6.66 -3.58 1.22
CA VAL A 186 7.36 -3.71 2.51
C VAL A 186 8.79 -3.22 2.35
N ALA A 187 9.09 -1.98 2.76
CA ALA A 187 10.44 -1.42 2.71
C ALA A 187 11.37 -2.01 3.77
N GLY A 188 10.80 -2.50 4.88
CA GLY A 188 11.54 -3.19 5.93
C GLY A 188 10.62 -4.05 6.78
N ALA A 189 11.13 -5.19 7.24
CA ALA A 189 10.44 -6.06 8.18
C ALA A 189 11.41 -6.57 9.23
N SER A 190 10.89 -6.90 10.41
CA SER A 190 11.68 -7.59 11.44
C SER A 190 12.21 -8.94 10.97
N VAL A 191 11.49 -9.61 10.07
CA VAL A 191 11.95 -10.77 9.30
C VAL A 191 11.46 -10.62 7.87
N LEU A 192 12.36 -10.66 6.89
CA LEU A 192 11.97 -10.81 5.48
C LEU A 192 11.93 -12.31 5.18
N ALA A 193 10.75 -12.83 4.86
CA ALA A 193 10.59 -14.22 4.43
C ALA A 193 9.60 -14.28 3.26
N ALA A 194 9.68 -15.37 2.49
CA ALA A 194 8.81 -15.64 1.34
C ALA A 194 7.30 -15.64 1.69
N GLY A 195 6.94 -15.78 2.97
CA GLY A 195 5.56 -15.71 3.44
C GLY A 195 5.14 -14.38 4.04
N ALA A 196 5.95 -13.33 3.94
CA ALA A 196 5.54 -12.00 4.38
C ALA A 196 4.40 -11.46 3.49
N GLY A 197 3.53 -10.64 4.06
CA GLY A 197 2.46 -9.97 3.34
C GLY A 197 1.96 -8.70 4.02
N ILE A 198 1.19 -7.92 3.27
CA ILE A 198 0.52 -6.70 3.73
C ILE A 198 -0.98 -6.90 3.57
N ASN A 199 -1.75 -6.61 4.61
CA ASN A 199 -3.20 -6.45 4.53
C ASN A 199 -3.53 -4.96 4.47
N VAL A 200 -4.40 -4.59 3.53
CA VAL A 200 -4.96 -3.25 3.36
C VAL A 200 -6.47 -3.33 3.51
N ASP A 201 -7.05 -2.39 4.22
CA ASP A 201 -8.50 -2.30 4.46
C ASP A 201 -8.97 -0.85 4.57
N ASN A 202 -10.27 -0.60 4.40
CA ASN A 202 -10.92 0.70 4.44
C ASN A 202 -10.11 1.78 3.71
N LEU A 203 -9.75 1.48 2.46
CA LEU A 203 -8.97 2.39 1.63
C LEU A 203 -9.86 3.52 1.13
N ARG A 204 -9.56 4.74 1.59
CA ARG A 204 -10.33 5.95 1.30
C ARG A 204 -9.75 6.70 0.12
N HIS A 205 -10.50 6.74 -0.97
CA HIS A 205 -10.08 7.41 -2.18
C HIS A 205 -11.19 8.25 -2.80
N CYS A 206 -10.77 9.15 -3.68
CA CYS A 206 -11.69 9.89 -4.52
C CYS A 206 -11.30 9.79 -5.99
N ASN A 207 -12.23 9.39 -6.84
CA ASN A 207 -11.97 9.18 -8.26
C ASN A 207 -12.44 10.37 -9.08
N TYR A 208 -11.61 10.80 -10.01
CA TYR A 208 -11.94 11.78 -11.04
C TYR A 208 -12.19 11.04 -12.36
N VAL A 209 -13.39 11.22 -12.92
CA VAL A 209 -13.87 10.52 -14.12
C VAL A 209 -13.82 11.38 -15.39
#